data_AF-A0A1B6EKP8-F1
#
_entry.id   AF-A0A1B6EKP8-F1
#
_cell.length_a   1.000
_cell.length_b   1.000
_cell.length_c   1.000
_cell.angle_alpha   90.00
_cell.angle_beta   90.00
_cell.angle_gamma   90.00
#
_symmetry.space_group_name_H-M   'P 1'
#
loop_
_entity.id
_entity.type
_entity.pdbx_description
1 polymer ?
#
loop_
_entity_poly.entity_id
_entity_poly.type
_entity_poly.pdbx_seq_one_letter_code
_entity_poly.pdbx_strand_id
1 'polypeptide(L)'
;AKCWVGSLGKTATHALVYARLITPDGKDHGLHAFVTPIRDPRTLRPFPGVSVGDMGEKAGLNGVDNGFVSFDKYRIPRENLLNKGGDVTPEGKYVSPFKDSNKRFGAALGMLSQGRVSI
;
A
#
# COMPACT_ATOMS: atom_id res chain seq x y z
N ALA A 1 12.21 2.63 2.49
CA ALA A 1 11.13 2.17 3.38
C ALA A 1 9.92 3.09 3.22
N LYS A 2 8.71 2.62 3.58
CA LYS A 2 7.56 3.50 3.86
C LYS A 2 7.67 3.97 5.31
N CYS A 3 7.27 5.20 5.61
CA CYS A 3 7.40 5.80 6.95
C CYS A 3 6.11 6.55 7.34
N TRP A 4 5.98 6.85 8.63
CA TRP A 4 4.89 7.64 9.23
C TRP A 4 3.50 7.02 9.12
N VAL A 5 3.39 5.74 8.81
CA VAL A 5 2.09 5.08 8.68
C VAL A 5 1.51 4.89 10.07
N GLY A 6 0.39 5.55 10.36
CA GLY A 6 -0.32 5.40 11.63
C GLY A 6 -0.67 3.95 11.90
N SER A 7 -0.55 3.52 13.15
CA SER A 7 -0.83 2.15 13.59
C SER A 7 0.07 1.05 13.05
N LEU A 8 1.05 1.37 12.20
CA LEU A 8 1.92 0.36 11.60
C LEU A 8 3.01 -0.13 12.56
N GLY A 9 3.42 0.68 13.52
CA GLY A 9 4.57 0.40 14.39
C GLY A 9 4.41 -0.90 15.15
N LYS A 10 3.22 -1.14 15.71
CA LYS A 10 2.96 -2.30 16.58
C LYS A 10 1.66 -3.01 16.27
N THR A 11 0.66 -2.31 15.74
CA THR A 11 -0.74 -2.78 15.79
C THR A 11 -1.24 -3.41 14.49
N ALA A 12 -0.98 -2.78 13.34
CA ALA A 12 -1.60 -3.16 12.08
C ALA A 12 -1.14 -4.53 11.59
N THR A 13 -2.09 -5.42 11.26
CA THR A 13 -1.81 -6.74 10.65
C THR A 13 -1.69 -6.66 9.14
N HIS A 14 -2.37 -5.69 8.53
CA HIS A 14 -2.38 -5.43 7.09
C HIS A 14 -2.16 -3.94 6.84
N ALA A 15 -1.65 -3.59 5.66
CA ALA A 15 -1.51 -2.23 5.20
C ALA A 15 -1.92 -2.10 3.73
N LEU A 16 -2.48 -0.96 3.35
CA LEU A 16 -2.57 -0.58 1.95
C LEU A 16 -1.23 0.02 1.52
N VAL A 17 -0.47 -0.74 0.74
CA VAL A 17 0.83 -0.31 0.23
C VAL A 17 0.65 0.27 -1.16
N TYR A 18 1.02 1.53 -1.33
CA TYR A 18 1.11 2.15 -2.65
C TYR A 18 2.49 1.89 -3.28
N ALA A 19 2.52 1.29 -4.47
CA ALA A 19 3.73 0.97 -5.21
C ALA A 19 3.53 1.13 -6.72
N ARG A 20 4.63 1.18 -7.49
CA ARG A 20 4.56 1.14 -8.95
C ARG A 20 4.18 -0.28 -9.40
N LEU A 21 3.15 -0.39 -10.23
CA LEU A 21 2.74 -1.66 -10.80
C LEU A 21 3.53 -1.92 -12.09
N ILE A 22 4.40 -2.92 -12.05
CA ILE A 22 5.19 -3.35 -13.21
C ILE A 22 4.70 -4.74 -13.63
N THR A 23 4.28 -4.90 -14.89
CA THR A 23 3.77 -6.16 -15.44
C THR A 23 4.87 -7.01 -16.08
N PRO A 24 4.63 -8.31 -16.40
CA PRO A 24 5.65 -9.19 -16.99
C PRO A 24 6.24 -8.70 -18.32
N ASP A 25 5.51 -7.85 -19.06
CA ASP A 25 6.01 -7.18 -20.27
C ASP A 25 6.95 -6.00 -19.98
N GLY A 26 7.32 -5.79 -18.71
CA GLY A 26 8.24 -4.74 -18.25
C GLY A 26 7.62 -3.34 -18.17
N LYS A 27 6.33 -3.18 -18.50
CA LYS A 27 5.68 -1.86 -18.49
C LYS A 27 5.33 -1.40 -17.09
N ASP A 28 5.58 -0.12 -16.83
CA ASP A 28 5.19 0.60 -15.61
C ASP A 28 3.82 1.25 -15.80
N HIS A 29 2.82 0.79 -15.04
CA HIS A 29 1.46 1.32 -15.05
C HIS A 29 1.23 2.35 -13.95
N GLY A 30 2.31 2.86 -13.34
CA GLY A 30 2.28 3.85 -12.28
C GLY A 30 1.72 3.33 -10.96
N LEU A 31 1.31 4.26 -10.11
CA LEU A 31 0.94 3.98 -8.73
C LEU A 31 -0.36 3.17 -8.63
N HIS A 32 -0.32 2.09 -7.85
CA HIS A 32 -1.44 1.25 -7.49
C HIS A 32 -1.37 0.88 -6.00
N ALA A 33 -2.51 0.51 -5.42
CA ALA A 33 -2.63 0.11 -4.03
C ALA A 33 -2.77 -1.40 -3.91
N PHE A 34 -2.02 -1.98 -2.96
CA PHE A 34 -1.98 -3.40 -2.70
C PHE A 34 -2.33 -3.67 -1.23
N VAL A 35 -3.34 -4.49 -0.98
CA VAL A 35 -3.62 -5.03 0.36
C VAL A 35 -2.47 -5.94 0.75
N THR A 36 -1.65 -5.52 1.70
CA THR A 36 -0.40 -6.22 2.00
C THR A 36 -0.45 -6.74 3.43
N PRO A 37 -0.43 -8.07 3.66
CA PRO A 37 -0.26 -8.62 4.99
C PRO A 37 1.12 -8.23 5.53
N ILE A 38 1.16 -7.67 6.73
CA ILE A 38 2.38 -7.21 7.41
C ILE A 38 2.73 -8.16 8.55
N ARG A 39 1.73 -8.57 9.33
CA ARG A 39 1.89 -9.45 10.50
C ARG A 39 0.89 -10.58 10.47
N ASP A 40 1.29 -11.71 11.03
CA ASP A 40 0.37 -12.79 11.37
C ASP A 40 -0.66 -12.26 12.40
N PRO A 41 -1.98 -12.34 12.14
CA PRO A 41 -3.00 -11.75 13.02
C PRO A 41 -3.12 -12.38 14.41
N ARG A 42 -2.56 -13.57 14.63
CA ARG A 42 -2.64 -14.29 15.91
C ARG A 42 -1.41 -14.01 16.78
N THR A 43 -0.24 -13.94 16.16
CA THR A 43 1.04 -13.78 16.86
C THR A 43 1.58 -12.36 16.82
N LEU A 44 1.04 -11.50 15.94
CA LEU A 44 1.51 -10.16 15.62
C LEU A 44 2.98 -10.09 15.17
N ARG A 45 3.58 -11.23 14.82
CA ARG A 45 4.93 -11.28 14.26
C ARG A 45 4.89 -10.89 12.78
N PRO A 46 5.89 -10.13 12.29
CA PRO A 46 5.96 -9.81 10.87
C PRO A 46 6.18 -11.05 10.01
N PHE A 47 5.64 -11.05 8.80
CA PHE A 47 5.89 -12.10 7.83
C PHE A 47 7.34 -12.07 7.31
N PRO A 48 7.92 -13.22 6.89
CA PRO A 48 9.24 -13.25 6.25
C PRO A 48 9.35 -12.27 5.08
N GLY A 49 10.47 -11.55 4.99
CA GLY A 49 10.68 -10.51 3.98
C GLY A 49 10.00 -9.17 4.29
N VAL A 50 9.33 -9.03 5.45
CA VAL A 50 8.76 -7.77 5.94
C VAL A 50 9.55 -7.29 7.16
N SER A 51 10.19 -6.13 7.06
CA SER A 51 10.79 -5.44 8.21
C SER A 51 9.91 -4.27 8.60
N VAL A 52 9.42 -4.26 9.84
CA VAL A 52 8.47 -3.26 10.35
C VAL A 52 8.85 -2.86 11.76
N GLY A 53 8.66 -1.58 12.10
CA GLY A 53 8.98 -1.06 13.42
C GLY A 53 8.37 0.31 13.69
N ASP A 54 8.51 0.77 14.93
CA ASP A 54 8.04 2.07 15.41
C ASP A 54 9.01 3.20 14.99
N MET A 55 8.48 4.38 14.69
CA MET A 55 9.28 5.57 14.36
C MET A 55 9.85 6.27 15.61
N GLY A 56 9.37 5.93 16.80
CA GLY A 56 9.80 6.49 18.07
C GLY A 56 9.02 7.73 18.49
N GLU A 57 9.69 8.56 19.31
CA GLU A 57 9.11 9.76 19.90
C GLU A 57 8.76 10.80 18.82
N LYS A 58 7.63 11.48 19.01
CA LYS A 58 7.10 12.52 18.14
C LYS A 58 6.87 13.79 18.96
N ALA A 59 6.87 14.94 18.27
CA ALA A 59 6.51 16.22 18.88
C ALA A 59 5.09 16.23 19.48
N GLY A 60 4.20 15.35 19.02
CA GLY A 60 2.84 15.18 19.53
C GLY A 60 2.24 13.86 19.02
N LEU A 61 1.00 13.57 19.45
CA LEU A 61 0.28 12.34 19.08
C LEU A 61 1.06 11.06 19.43
N ASN A 62 1.79 11.05 20.55
CA ASN A 62 2.61 9.91 20.96
C ASN A 62 1.81 8.62 21.24
N GLY A 63 0.48 8.71 21.40
CA GLY A 63 -0.42 7.56 21.45
C GLY A 63 -0.63 6.84 20.12
N VAL A 64 -0.21 7.41 18.99
CA VAL A 64 -0.25 6.77 17.68
C VAL A 64 1.10 6.11 17.39
N ASP A 65 1.11 4.79 17.20
CA ASP A 65 2.29 4.00 16.84
C ASP A 65 2.61 4.14 15.34
N ASN A 66 3.02 5.35 14.93
CA ASN A 66 3.52 5.58 13.58
C ASN A 66 4.71 4.66 13.31
N GLY A 67 4.62 3.86 12.25
CA GLY A 67 5.64 2.89 11.91
C GLY A 67 6.30 3.12 10.55
N PHE A 68 7.38 2.38 10.35
CA PHE A 68 8.00 2.16 9.05
C PHE A 68 7.81 0.72 8.59
N VAL A 69 7.88 0.49 7.28
CA VAL A 69 7.99 -0.85 6.71
C VAL A 69 8.89 -0.88 5.46
N SER A 70 9.67 -1.95 5.32
CA SER A 70 10.37 -2.31 4.09
C SER A 70 10.10 -3.76 3.72
N PHE A 71 10.18 -4.04 2.42
CA PHE A 71 9.89 -5.34 1.83
C PHE A 71 11.14 -5.84 1.11
N ASP A 72 11.56 -7.06 1.39
CA ASP A 72 12.62 -7.77 0.67
C ASP A 72 12.00 -8.95 -0.08
N LYS A 73 11.87 -8.79 -1.41
CA LYS A 73 11.29 -9.78 -2.34
C LYS A 73 9.98 -10.42 -1.83
N TYR A 74 9.19 -9.66 -1.07
CA TYR A 74 7.96 -10.10 -0.46
C TYR A 74 6.88 -10.33 -1.52
N ARG A 75 6.20 -11.48 -1.45
CA ARG A 75 5.19 -11.89 -2.44
C ARG A 75 3.81 -11.88 -1.79
N ILE A 76 2.84 -11.36 -2.54
CA ILE A 76 1.41 -11.39 -2.21
C ILE A 76 0.63 -11.92 -3.43
N PRO A 77 -0.57 -12.49 -3.24
CA PRO A 77 -1.42 -12.88 -4.34
C PRO A 77 -1.76 -11.68 -5.25
N ARG A 78 -2.01 -11.96 -6.54
CA ARG A 78 -2.37 -10.93 -7.54
C ARG A 78 -3.65 -10.20 -7.13
N GLU A 79 -4.58 -10.93 -6.52
CA GLU A 79 -5.90 -10.49 -6.06
C GLU A 79 -5.82 -9.43 -4.97
N ASN A 80 -4.65 -9.24 -4.35
CA ASN A 80 -4.42 -8.19 -3.37
C ASN A 80 -4.31 -6.80 -4.01
N LEU A 81 -4.26 -6.70 -5.35
CA LEU A 81 -4.38 -5.44 -6.08
C LEU A 81 -5.80 -4.87 -5.93
N LEU A 82 -5.93 -3.63 -5.44
CA LEU A 82 -7.20 -2.90 -5.49
C LEU A 82 -7.50 -2.48 -6.94
N ASN A 83 -8.35 -3.26 -7.61
CA ASN A 83 -8.44 -3.27 -9.06
C ASN A 83 -9.48 -2.31 -9.68
N LYS A 84 -10.20 -1.52 -8.88
CA LYS A 84 -11.24 -0.60 -9.40
C LYS A 84 -10.73 0.38 -10.46
N GLY A 85 -9.47 0.84 -10.33
CA GLY A 85 -8.84 1.78 -11.26
C GLY A 85 -8.00 1.13 -12.36
N GLY A 86 -7.70 -0.15 -12.24
CA GLY A 86 -6.78 -0.89 -13.09
C GLY A 86 -6.49 -2.26 -12.49
N ASP A 87 -6.53 -3.29 -13.32
CA ASP A 87 -6.35 -4.69 -12.94
C ASP A 87 -5.24 -5.33 -13.77
N VAL A 88 -4.77 -6.49 -13.33
CA VAL A 88 -3.86 -7.36 -14.07
C VAL A 88 -4.55 -8.71 -14.24
N THR A 89 -4.75 -9.20 -15.46
CA THR A 89 -5.37 -10.51 -15.69
C THR A 89 -4.47 -11.66 -15.20
N PRO A 90 -4.97 -12.90 -15.05
CA PRO A 90 -4.13 -14.06 -14.71
C PRO A 90 -2.95 -14.27 -15.68
N GLU A 91 -3.09 -13.86 -16.93
CA GLU A 91 -2.05 -13.91 -17.96
C GLU A 91 -1.03 -12.77 -17.83
N GLY A 92 -1.18 -11.88 -16.85
CA GLY A 92 -0.28 -10.76 -16.60
C GLY A 92 -0.56 -9.50 -17.42
N LYS A 93 -1.73 -9.40 -18.08
CA LYS A 93 -2.08 -8.25 -18.92
C LYS A 93 -2.75 -7.16 -18.08
N TYR A 94 -2.23 -5.93 -18.16
CA TYR A 94 -2.88 -4.78 -17.53
C TYR A 94 -4.15 -4.37 -18.29
N VAL A 95 -5.22 -4.09 -17.56
CA VAL A 95 -6.49 -3.57 -18.06
C VAL A 95 -6.95 -2.42 -17.17
N SER A 96 -7.56 -1.39 -17.75
CA SER A 96 -8.09 -0.26 -16.98
C SER A 96 -9.36 0.29 -17.62
N PRO A 97 -10.36 0.70 -16.82
CA PRO A 97 -11.50 1.43 -17.34
C PRO A 97 -11.13 2.86 -17.76
N PHE A 98 -9.96 3.36 -17.37
CA PHE A 98 -9.45 4.66 -17.75
C PHE A 98 -8.58 4.56 -19.00
N LYS A 99 -8.94 5.32 -20.04
CA LYS A 99 -8.08 5.49 -21.22
C LYS A 99 -6.86 6.40 -20.94
N ASP A 100 -7.02 7.31 -19.99
CA ASP A 100 -6.03 8.33 -19.64
C ASP A 100 -5.45 8.04 -18.25
N SER A 101 -4.13 7.85 -18.18
CA SER A 101 -3.39 7.55 -16.95
C SER A 101 -3.45 8.69 -15.93
N ASN A 102 -3.52 9.95 -16.38
CA ASN A 102 -3.62 11.12 -15.50
C ASN A 102 -4.99 11.17 -14.81
N LYS A 103 -6.07 10.82 -15.54
CA LYS A 103 -7.42 10.74 -14.94
C LYS A 103 -7.51 9.63 -13.90
N ARG A 104 -6.90 8.47 -14.18
CA ARG A 104 -6.81 7.37 -13.21
C ARG A 104 -6.06 7.80 -11.94
N PHE A 105 -4.91 8.47 -12.11
CA PHE A 105 -4.13 8.97 -10.99
C PHE A 105 -4.90 10.01 -10.15
N GLY A 106 -5.58 10.95 -10.81
CA GLY A 106 -6.45 11.93 -10.16
C GLY A 106 -7.58 11.26 -9.36
N ALA A 107 -8.21 10.21 -9.91
CA ALA A 107 -9.23 9.44 -9.20
C ALA A 107 -8.68 8.76 -7.93
N ALA A 108 -7.45 8.23 -7.97
CA ALA A 108 -6.80 7.63 -6.80
C ALA A 108 -6.49 8.66 -5.70
N LEU A 109 -6.17 9.91 -6.07
CA LEU A 109 -5.88 10.99 -5.13
C LEU A 109 -7.12 11.73 -4.61
N GLY A 110 -8.29 11.54 -5.24
CA GLY A 110 -9.53 12.23 -4.86
C GLY A 110 -9.90 12.04 -3.38
N MET A 111 -9.59 10.88 -2.80
CA MET A 111 -9.80 10.61 -1.37
C MET A 111 -9.03 11.55 -0.45
N LEU A 112 -7.84 12.03 -0.86
CA LEU A 112 -7.05 12.98 -0.06
C LEU A 112 -7.70 14.35 -0.01
N SER A 113 -8.40 14.75 -1.07
CA SER A 113 -9.16 16.00 -1.07
C SER A 113 -10.32 15.94 -0.07
N GLN A 114 -11.00 14.80 0.05
CA GLN A 114 -12.07 14.62 1.04
C GLN A 114 -11.54 14.80 2.48
N GLY A 115 -10.39 14.20 2.79
CA GLY A 115 -9.76 14.33 4.11
C GLY A 115 -9.41 15.77 4.49
N ARG A 116 -9.08 16.62 3.51
CA ARG A 116 -8.79 18.06 3.73
C ARG A 116 -10.03 18.88 4.05
N VAL A 117 -11.20 18.48 3.56
CA VAL A 117 -12.46 19.20 3.81
C VAL A 117 -13.06 18.80 5.15
N SER A 118 -12.77 17.59 5.62
CA SER A 118 -13.35 17.02 6.85
C SER A 118 -12.63 17.38 8.15
N ILE A 119 -11.55 18.16 8.09
CA ILE A 119 -10.79 18.68 9.26
C ILE A 119 -11.01 20.19 9.34
#